data_AF-A0A6M0CAS2-F1
#
_entry.id   AF-A0A6M0CAS2-F1
#
_cell.length_a   1.000
_cell.length_b   1.000
_cell.length_c   1.000
_cell.angle_alpha   90.00
_cell.angle_beta   90.00
_cell.angle_gamma   90.00
#
_symmetry.space_group_name_H-M   'P 1'
#
loop_
_entity.id
_entity.type
_entity.pdbx_description
1 polymer ?
#
loop_
_entity_poly.entity_id
_entity_poly.type
_entity_poly.pdbx_seq_one_letter_code
_entity_poly.pdbx_strand_id
1 'polypeptide(L)'
;DYWLIIDESNLTEEAIAILIGTEGAVIDAIQYLANTILNIGHELEEEGAAYTIEINGYRYRRLQELQLMADYAANQVRLTKLEYEIPSLSSAERRQVHRLLEEHEDLETYSRGQEPDRRLVVKIKE
;
A
#
# COMPACT_ATOMS: atom_id res chain seq x y z
N ASP A 1 -12.95 -9.28 -4.03
CA ASP A 1 -12.12 -8.17 -4.53
C ASP A 1 -12.52 -7.78 -5.94
N TYR A 2 -13.16 -6.62 -6.08
CA TYR A 2 -13.57 -6.06 -7.36
C TYR A 2 -12.59 -4.98 -7.80
N TRP A 3 -12.23 -4.97 -9.08
CA TRP A 3 -11.37 -3.93 -9.67
C TRP A 3 -12.22 -2.94 -10.45
N LEU A 4 -12.14 -1.67 -10.07
CA LEU A 4 -12.76 -0.56 -10.79
C LEU A 4 -11.66 0.20 -11.52
N ILE A 5 -11.60 0.01 -12.83
CA ILE A 5 -10.59 0.59 -13.70
C ILE A 5 -11.12 1.91 -14.25
N ILE A 6 -10.42 3.01 -13.99
CA ILE A 6 -10.69 4.31 -14.60
C ILE A 6 -10.14 4.27 -16.03
N ASP A 7 -11.02 4.33 -17.02
CA ASP A 7 -10.63 4.41 -18.44
C ASP A 7 -9.87 5.72 -18.70
N GLU A 8 -8.59 5.58 -19.03
CA GLU A 8 -7.66 6.67 -19.27
C GLU A 8 -7.62 7.13 -20.73
N SER A 9 -8.36 6.49 -21.65
CA SER A 9 -8.26 6.73 -23.11
C SER A 9 -8.50 8.18 -23.54
N ASN A 10 -9.25 8.95 -22.75
CA ASN A 10 -9.58 10.36 -23.00
C ASN A 10 -8.97 11.32 -21.96
N LEU A 11 -8.00 10.86 -21.17
CA LEU A 11 -7.32 11.67 -20.16
C LEU A 11 -5.94 12.12 -20.66
N THR A 12 -5.54 13.33 -20.29
CA THR A 12 -4.16 13.78 -20.48
C THR A 12 -3.25 13.15 -19.43
N GLU A 13 -1.94 13.08 -19.70
CA GLU A 13 -0.96 12.60 -18.71
C GLU A 13 -1.01 13.42 -17.42
N GLU A 14 -1.23 14.74 -17.52
CA GLU A 14 -1.41 15.63 -16.37
C GLU A 14 -2.65 15.25 -15.54
N ALA A 15 -3.78 14.97 -16.19
CA ALA A 15 -4.99 14.54 -15.50
C ALA A 15 -4.79 13.18 -14.80
N ILE A 16 -4.11 12.24 -15.45
CA ILE A 16 -3.75 10.95 -14.85
C ILE A 16 -2.87 11.16 -13.61
N ALA A 17 -1.85 12.03 -13.70
CA ALA A 17 -0.97 12.33 -12.58
C ALA A 17 -1.72 12.97 -11.40
N ILE A 18 -2.68 13.87 -11.66
CA ILE A 18 -3.54 14.47 -10.63
C ILE A 18 -4.43 13.41 -9.95
N LEU A 19 -5.01 12.49 -10.72
CA LEU A 19 -5.86 11.42 -10.20
C LEU A 19 -5.09 10.40 -9.35
N ILE A 20 -3.82 10.18 -9.65
CA ILE A 20 -2.93 9.37 -8.81
C ILE A 20 -2.54 10.16 -7.54
N GLY A 21 -2.10 11.41 -7.71
CA GLY A 21 -1.59 12.27 -6.65
C GLY A 21 -0.21 11.86 -6.16
N THR A 22 0.39 12.69 -5.29
CA THR A 22 1.69 12.40 -4.67
C THR A 22 1.62 11.09 -3.88
N GLU A 23 2.49 10.14 -4.19
CA GLU A 23 2.56 8.80 -3.56
C GLU A 23 1.21 8.04 -3.57
N GLY A 24 0.30 8.36 -4.49
CA GLY A 24 -1.00 7.70 -4.60
C GLY A 24 -2.08 8.23 -3.65
N ALA A 25 -1.84 9.35 -2.96
CA ALA A 25 -2.77 9.88 -1.97
C ALA A 25 -4.18 10.17 -2.54
N VAL A 26 -4.29 10.58 -3.80
CA VAL A 26 -5.59 10.91 -4.42
C VAL A 26 -6.33 9.64 -4.82
N ILE A 27 -5.67 8.69 -5.47
CA ILE A 27 -6.31 7.41 -5.84
C ILE A 27 -6.72 6.60 -4.61
N ASP A 28 -5.98 6.70 -3.50
CA ASP A 28 -6.36 6.10 -2.22
C ASP A 28 -7.59 6.77 -1.61
N ALA A 29 -7.69 8.11 -1.69
CA ALA A 29 -8.89 8.82 -1.25
C ALA A 29 -10.12 8.46 -2.10
N ILE A 30 -9.97 8.36 -3.43
CA ILE A 30 -11.02 7.91 -4.34
C ILE A 30 -11.46 6.49 -3.96
N GLN A 31 -10.51 5.58 -3.73
CA GLN A 31 -10.82 4.21 -3.32
C GLN A 31 -11.57 4.15 -1.98
N TYR A 32 -11.15 4.92 -1.00
CA TYR A 32 -11.84 5.01 0.29
C TYR A 32 -13.29 5.46 0.11
N LEU A 33 -13.52 6.52 -0.67
CA LEU A 33 -14.87 7.03 -0.95
C LEU A 33 -15.71 6.00 -1.72
N ALA A 34 -15.15 5.35 -2.74
CA ALA A 34 -15.83 4.32 -3.50
C ALA A 34 -16.26 3.14 -2.62
N ASN A 35 -15.36 2.61 -1.79
CA ASN A 35 -15.70 1.54 -0.85
C ASN A 35 -16.75 1.98 0.17
N THR A 36 -16.67 3.21 0.67
CA THR A 36 -17.64 3.73 1.63
C THR A 36 -19.02 3.84 1.01
N ILE A 37 -19.12 4.40 -0.20
CA ILE A 37 -20.38 4.67 -0.89
C ILE A 37 -21.02 3.38 -1.42
N LEU A 38 -20.24 2.50 -2.05
CA LEU A 38 -20.75 1.27 -2.65
C LEU A 38 -21.22 0.24 -1.62
N ASN A 39 -20.78 0.36 -0.36
CA ASN A 39 -21.23 -0.50 0.73
C ASN A 39 -22.31 0.15 1.61
N ILE A 40 -22.84 1.33 1.27
CA ILE A 40 -23.97 1.93 2.01
C ILE A 40 -25.19 1.01 1.93
N GLY A 41 -25.76 0.66 3.09
CA GLY A 41 -26.99 -0.15 3.17
C GLY A 41 -26.80 -1.65 2.97
N HIS A 42 -25.57 -2.11 2.74
CA HIS A 42 -25.20 -3.51 2.85
C HIS A 42 -24.85 -3.78 4.31
N GLU A 43 -25.70 -4.52 5.04
CA GLU A 43 -25.44 -4.87 6.44
C GLU A 43 -24.18 -5.74 6.55
N LEU A 44 -23.40 -5.48 7.61
CA LEU A 44 -22.08 -6.03 7.93
C LEU A 44 -22.02 -7.57 8.11
N GLU A 45 -23.11 -8.29 7.81
CA GLU A 45 -23.25 -9.74 8.01
C GLU A 45 -22.63 -10.57 6.87
N GLU A 46 -22.52 -10.00 5.68
CA GLU A 46 -21.61 -10.47 4.63
C GLU A 46 -20.46 -9.46 4.56
N GLU A 47 -19.21 -9.91 4.69
CA GLU A 47 -18.04 -9.04 4.57
C GLU A 47 -18.19 -8.15 3.32
N GLY A 48 -18.43 -6.85 3.54
CA GLY A 48 -18.78 -5.92 2.48
C GLY A 48 -17.79 -5.99 1.30
N ALA A 49 -18.28 -5.69 0.10
CA ALA A 49 -17.47 -5.80 -1.10
C ALA A 49 -16.25 -4.86 -1.04
N ALA A 50 -15.05 -5.43 -1.19
CA ALA A 50 -13.82 -4.67 -1.30
C ALA A 50 -13.55 -4.29 -2.77
N TYR A 51 -13.44 -2.99 -3.02
CA TYR A 51 -13.18 -2.41 -4.34
C TYR A 51 -11.76 -1.81 -4.39
N THR A 52 -11.02 -2.11 -5.44
CA THR A 52 -9.71 -1.50 -5.74
C THR A 52 -9.85 -0.56 -6.91
N ILE A 53 -9.37 0.67 -6.78
CA ILE A 53 -9.32 1.64 -7.88
C ILE A 53 -7.98 1.53 -8.59
N GLU A 54 -8.02 1.36 -9.90
CA GLU A 54 -6.86 1.31 -10.78
C GLU A 54 -6.97 2.37 -11.88
N ILE A 55 -5.84 2.96 -12.24
CA ILE A 55 -5.71 3.88 -13.36
C ILE A 55 -4.32 3.71 -13.97
N ASN A 56 -4.27 3.51 -15.28
CA ASN A 56 -3.02 3.50 -16.05
C ASN A 56 -1.95 2.55 -15.45
N GLY A 57 -2.34 1.42 -14.86
CA GLY A 57 -1.42 0.44 -14.24
C GLY A 57 -0.65 0.92 -13.02
N TYR A 58 -1.14 1.96 -12.34
CA TYR A 58 -0.50 2.52 -11.14
C TYR A 58 -0.39 1.49 -10.00
N ARG A 59 -1.46 0.74 -9.69
CA ARG A 59 -1.42 -0.19 -8.53
C ARG A 59 -0.38 -1.28 -8.74
N TYR A 60 -0.28 -1.80 -9.96
CA TYR A 60 0.73 -2.80 -10.31
C TYR A 60 2.16 -2.25 -10.17
N ARG A 61 2.45 -1.07 -10.76
CA ARG A 61 3.78 -0.45 -10.62
C ARG A 61 4.13 -0.15 -9.17
N ARG A 62 3.17 0.38 -8.40
CA ARG A 62 3.39 0.70 -6.98
C ARG A 62 3.65 -0.57 -6.15
N LEU A 63 2.95 -1.67 -6.44
CA LEU A 63 3.24 -2.95 -5.80
C LEU A 63 4.67 -3.43 -6.07
N GLN A 64 5.16 -3.28 -7.31
CA GLN A 64 6.54 -3.63 -7.65
C GLN A 64 7.55 -2.75 -6.89
N GLU A 65 7.30 -1.45 -6.76
CA GLU A 65 8.13 -0.55 -5.95
C GLU A 65 8.18 -0.98 -4.48
N LEU A 66 7.02 -1.31 -3.89
CA LEU A 66 6.92 -1.78 -2.51
C LEU A 66 7.64 -3.11 -2.29
N GLN A 67 7.59 -4.03 -3.27
CA GLN A 67 8.38 -5.27 -3.24
C GLN A 67 9.88 -4.98 -3.20
N LEU A 68 10.36 -4.08 -4.07
CA LEU A 68 11.78 -3.70 -4.09
C LEU A 68 12.22 -3.06 -2.76
N MET A 69 11.36 -2.24 -2.14
CA MET A 69 11.61 -1.67 -0.81
C MET A 69 11.66 -2.75 0.27
N ALA A 70 10.74 -3.71 0.24
CA ALA A 70 10.72 -4.85 1.16
C ALA A 70 11.99 -5.70 1.04
N ASP A 71 12.34 -6.10 -0.18
CA ASP A 71 13.53 -6.90 -0.47
C ASP A 71 14.81 -6.18 -0.03
N TYR A 72 14.88 -4.87 -0.28
CA TYR A 72 16.00 -4.05 0.16
C TYR A 72 16.11 -4.04 1.69
N ALA A 73 15.01 -3.76 2.40
CA ALA A 73 14.97 -3.74 3.85
C ALA A 73 15.38 -5.10 4.45
N ALA A 74 14.83 -6.20 3.92
CA ALA A 74 15.17 -7.56 4.33
C ALA A 74 16.68 -7.83 4.18
N ASN A 75 17.26 -7.47 3.04
CA ASN A 75 18.69 -7.63 2.80
C ASN A 75 19.55 -6.77 3.74
N GLN A 76 19.17 -5.51 3.99
CA GLN A 76 19.89 -4.64 4.93
C GLN A 76 19.91 -5.22 6.34
N VAL A 77 18.76 -5.69 6.83
CA VAL A 77 18.64 -6.30 8.16
C VAL A 77 19.47 -7.57 8.26
N ARG A 78 19.43 -8.43 7.24
CA ARG A 78 20.22 -9.68 7.21
C ARG A 78 21.72 -9.43 7.23
N LEU A 79 22.19 -8.42 6.47
CA LEU A 79 23.59 -8.04 6.36
C LEU A 79 24.13 -7.36 7.62
N THR A 80 23.39 -6.37 8.15
CA THR A 80 23.86 -5.52 9.25
C THR A 80 23.53 -6.07 10.63
N LYS A 81 22.53 -6.96 10.72
CA LYS A 81 21.88 -7.39 11.98
C LYS A 81 21.27 -6.24 12.78
N LEU A 82 21.10 -5.07 12.18
CA LEU A 82 20.40 -3.92 12.75
C LEU A 82 19.02 -3.80 12.13
N GLU A 83 18.10 -3.18 12.87
CA GLU A 83 16.76 -2.87 12.34
C GLU A 83 16.83 -1.83 11.21
N TYR A 84 15.92 -1.96 10.24
CA TYR A 84 15.78 -1.03 9.12
C TYR A 84 14.40 -0.38 9.17
N GLU A 85 14.34 0.95 9.07
CA GLU A 85 13.09 1.70 8.97
C GLU A 85 12.77 2.01 7.51
N ILE A 86 11.60 1.60 7.03
CA ILE A 86 11.08 2.04 5.75
C ILE A 86 10.30 3.36 5.97
N PRO A 87 10.80 4.50 5.47
CA PRO A 87 10.12 5.78 5.61
C PRO A 87 8.92 5.88 4.68
N SER A 88 8.01 6.81 4.98
CA SER A 88 6.98 7.29 4.04
C SER A 88 6.11 6.20 3.41
N LEU A 89 5.41 5.43 4.24
CA LEU A 89 4.40 4.48 3.78
C LEU A 89 3.04 4.88 4.35
N SER A 90 2.02 4.92 3.48
CA SER A 90 0.64 5.06 3.92
C SER A 90 0.23 3.87 4.80
N SER A 91 -0.86 4.01 5.57
CA SER A 91 -1.38 2.89 6.36
C SER A 91 -1.69 1.64 5.52
N ALA A 92 -2.11 1.82 4.26
CA ALA A 92 -2.38 0.70 3.35
C ALA A 92 -1.07 0.06 2.86
N GLU A 93 -0.10 0.87 2.48
CA GLU A 93 1.21 0.41 2.00
C GLU A 93 1.99 -0.29 3.10
N ARG A 94 1.99 0.23 4.34
CA ARG A 94 2.60 -0.46 5.50
C ARG A 94 2.04 -1.87 5.67
N ARG A 95 0.72 -2.05 5.53
CA ARG A 95 0.10 -3.38 5.60
C ARG A 95 0.50 -4.27 4.44
N GLN A 96 0.65 -3.72 3.24
CA GLN A 96 1.12 -4.48 2.09
C GLN A 96 2.57 -4.94 2.31
N VAL A 97 3.48 -4.03 2.65
CA VAL A 97 4.88 -4.35 2.92
C VAL A 97 5.03 -5.30 4.11
N HIS A 98 4.22 -5.15 5.15
CA HIS A 98 4.15 -6.11 6.26
C HIS A 98 3.88 -7.53 5.74
N ARG A 99 2.85 -7.71 4.91
CA ARG A 99 2.52 -9.02 4.31
C ARG A 99 3.61 -9.56 3.38
N LEU A 100 4.24 -8.68 2.58
CA LEU A 100 5.37 -9.10 1.73
C LEU A 100 6.53 -9.65 2.56
N LEU A 101 6.76 -9.07 3.74
CA LEU A 101 7.83 -9.49 4.65
C LEU A 101 7.44 -10.66 5.57
N GLU A 102 6.15 -10.95 5.76
CA GLU A 102 5.67 -12.12 6.51
C GLU A 102 6.11 -13.45 5.86
N GLU A 103 6.39 -13.46 4.55
CA GLU A 103 6.91 -14.64 3.84
C GLU A 103 8.34 -15.01 4.26
N HIS A 104 9.05 -14.12 4.96
CA HIS A 104 10.39 -14.36 5.46
C HIS A 104 10.37 -14.86 6.91
N GLU A 105 10.62 -16.14 7.13
CA GLU A 105 10.61 -16.77 8.46
C GLU A 105 11.63 -16.16 9.45
N ASP A 106 12.72 -15.58 8.96
CA ASP A 106 13.81 -15.00 9.73
C ASP A 106 13.60 -13.52 10.11
N LEU A 107 12.52 -12.90 9.63
CA LEU A 107 12.24 -11.48 9.83
C LEU A 107 10.92 -11.27 10.58
N GLU A 108 10.83 -10.15 11.27
CA GLU A 108 9.58 -9.63 11.80
C GLU A 108 9.48 -8.13 11.55
N THR A 109 8.25 -7.62 11.52
CA THR A 109 8.00 -6.21 11.29
C THR A 109 6.99 -5.65 12.27
N TYR A 110 7.18 -4.38 12.62
CA TYR A 110 6.28 -3.65 13.51
C TYR A 110 6.27 -2.17 13.14
N SER A 111 5.20 -1.46 13.46
CA SER A 111 5.14 -0.01 13.21
C SER A 111 5.68 0.78 14.41
N ARG A 112 6.49 1.82 14.14
CA ARG A 112 7.04 2.74 15.15
C ARG A 112 6.67 4.19 14.84
N GLY A 113 6.35 4.97 15.87
CA GLY A 113 5.93 6.38 15.74
C GLY A 113 4.42 6.60 15.65
N GLN A 114 4.01 7.85 15.45
CA GLN A 114 2.61 8.28 15.25
C GLN A 114 2.46 8.94 13.88
N GLU A 115 1.25 8.89 13.32
CA GLU A 115 0.93 9.53 12.04
C GLU A 115 1.18 11.05 12.13
N PRO A 116 1.80 11.70 11.12
CA PRO A 116 2.21 11.18 9.81
C PRO A 116 3.59 10.50 9.78
N ASP A 117 4.38 10.62 10.84
CA ASP A 117 5.77 10.14 10.89
C ASP A 117 5.90 8.66 11.26
N ARG A 118 4.82 7.89 11.18
CA ARG A 118 4.81 6.47 11.58
C ARG A 118 5.42 5.62 10.48
N ARG A 119 6.40 4.79 10.85
CA ARG A 119 7.25 4.00 9.93
C ARG A 119 7.05 2.51 10.15
N LEU A 120 7.34 1.71 9.13
CA LEU A 120 7.44 0.26 9.27
C LEU A 120 8.90 -0.09 9.58
N VAL A 121 9.13 -0.77 10.70
CA VAL A 121 10.44 -1.26 11.12
C VAL A 121 10.52 -2.74 10.78
N VAL A 122 11.66 -3.14 10.20
CA VAL A 122 12.00 -4.52 9.87
C VAL A 122 13.19 -4.93 10.73
N LYS A 123 13.14 -6.09 11.38
CA LYS A 123 14.26 -6.64 12.15
C LYS A 123 14.35 -8.16 12.04
N ILE A 124 15.50 -8.72 12.46
CA ILE A 124 15.65 -10.17 12.61
C ILE A 124 14.68 -10.63 13.70
N LYS A 125 14.00 -11.74 13.42
CA LYS A 125 13.12 -12.40 14.37
C LYS A 125 13.94 -13.02 15.49
N GLU A 126 13.54 -12.76 16.73
CA GLU A 126 14.15 -13.35 17.94
C GLU A 126 13.77 -14.82 18.14
#